data_AF-A0A8J3IU14-F1
#
_entry.id   AF-A0A8J3IU14-F1
#
_cell.length_a   1.000
_cell.length_b   1.000
_cell.length_c   1.000
_cell.angle_alpha   90.00
_cell.angle_beta   90.00
_cell.angle_gamma   90.00
#
_symmetry.space_group_name_H-M   'P 1'
#
loop_
_entity.id
_entity.type
_entity.pdbx_description
1 polymer ?
#
loop_
_entity_poly.entity_id
_entity_poly.type
_entity_poly.pdbx_seq_one_letter_code
_entity_poly.pdbx_strand_id
1 'polypeptide(L)'
;MPQKNMPSELLELAVSGTWIAEHRRIWQMKFLNPEELAQFCSDRGLSNFGEEDIIHLWQLGLLKADLIESETELHDKGLVDHGINQYKCHIYSDERQLQKCSDEWNALVQKLAPLQNGTELLFHPFRYYVLHCLNRANGLIKFDIAKMQMFNQSGLPRRLDWCISFFKQWFGSEQFMAKMKKWNDTASLSIVTEPYTYMRIFNSVRYDPSDTMSYQTGVEEIRQHMADYGEHMVKRLYQTFGMKRLEEIRQDLCIETQLLDPNRWIHTLLCLGESELRLTLEGHLGGALLLRTMAEMLRRATENTFNKVLREEDELGLGWIPENVKEKLYGSNRVLDDRQAGGAFARRHGLNYKPRVHLYGEGETEFGALSSFFKTLDVPVTNLHGLIKQGNSMGAFFRDELQADIRNQVYSLVIIDKDVPENVRVMESAARNNQANPDDGIFGRFFLSDLDFEFANFEVDELETIVWKMVQDGEPSQADRDLLHNYVKETKKSAPFFKAVEKASLTIPQLIEFKKGKKWGEALMKYAWEHPFKQGIKRQIIEAVELALFWEKTSSLELYEESRRNYMIHKDTGELVERTT
;
A
#
# COMPACT_ATOMS: atom_id res chain seq x y z
N MET A 1 21.51 -4.29 42.42
CA MET A 1 22.47 -3.44 41.68
C MET A 1 21.92 -2.02 41.68
N PRO A 2 22.75 -0.99 41.89
CA PRO A 2 22.25 0.37 42.04
C PRO A 2 21.70 0.86 40.70
N GLN A 3 20.47 1.36 40.72
CA GLN A 3 19.86 2.11 39.61
C GLN A 3 20.76 3.32 39.34
N LYS A 4 21.57 3.22 38.29
CA LYS A 4 22.26 4.36 37.71
C LYS A 4 21.15 5.27 37.16
N ASN A 5 20.94 6.43 37.80
CA ASN A 5 20.06 7.47 37.29
C ASN A 5 20.44 7.72 35.82
N MET A 6 19.57 7.29 34.90
CA MET A 6 19.74 7.60 33.48
C MET A 6 19.52 9.10 33.29
N PRO A 7 20.32 9.79 32.46
CA PRO A 7 20.12 11.21 32.20
C PRO A 7 18.69 11.47 31.72
N SER A 8 18.01 12.46 32.31
CA SER A 8 16.64 12.85 31.96
C SER A 8 16.53 13.56 30.59
N GLU A 9 17.66 13.83 29.95
CA GLU A 9 17.72 14.61 28.71
C GLU A 9 17.78 13.69 27.49
N LEU A 10 16.81 13.89 26.61
CA LEU A 10 16.56 13.11 25.41
C LEU A 10 17.45 13.53 24.22
N LEU A 11 18.34 14.50 24.38
CA LEU A 11 19.36 14.98 23.44
C LEU A 11 20.14 16.08 24.19
N GLU A 12 21.47 16.13 24.06
CA GLU A 12 22.19 17.38 24.33
C GLU A 12 21.74 18.37 23.25
N LEU A 13 21.05 19.44 23.66
CA LEU A 13 20.30 20.33 22.77
C LEU A 13 21.15 20.99 21.66
N ALA A 14 22.48 20.98 21.81
CA ALA A 14 23.43 21.48 20.84
C ALA A 14 23.62 20.62 19.59
N VAL A 15 23.26 19.35 19.67
CA VAL A 15 23.69 18.36 18.67
C VAL A 15 22.90 18.47 17.36
N SER A 16 21.57 18.68 17.40
CA SER A 16 20.76 18.65 16.18
C SER A 16 20.97 19.86 15.27
N GLY A 17 20.96 21.09 15.82
CA GLY A 17 21.10 22.30 15.01
C GLY A 17 22.50 22.46 14.43
N THR A 18 23.53 22.11 15.21
CA THR A 18 24.93 22.09 14.73
C THR A 18 25.08 21.11 13.55
N TRP A 19 24.56 19.89 13.68
CA TRP A 19 24.65 18.89 12.60
C TRP A 19 23.89 19.33 11.35
N ILE A 20 22.75 20.00 11.52
CA ILE A 20 21.98 20.54 10.39
C ILE A 20 22.79 21.62 9.65
N ALA A 21 23.41 22.54 10.38
CA ALA A 21 24.26 23.58 9.82
C ALA A 21 25.50 23.00 9.10
N GLU A 22 26.20 22.04 9.72
CA GLU A 22 27.40 21.40 9.17
C GLU A 22 27.13 20.50 7.97
N HIS A 23 25.93 19.92 7.87
CA HIS A 23 25.56 18.94 6.85
C HIS A 23 24.32 19.36 6.04
N ARG A 24 24.19 20.64 5.70
CA ARG A 24 22.98 21.17 5.05
C ARG A 24 22.55 20.43 3.77
N ARG A 25 23.50 19.85 3.02
CA ARG A 25 23.27 19.21 1.71
C ARG A 25 22.57 17.84 1.78
N ILE A 26 22.56 17.18 2.95
CA ILE A 26 22.00 15.81 3.06
C ILE A 26 20.53 15.76 3.48
N TRP A 27 19.92 16.89 3.87
CA TRP A 27 18.50 16.94 4.25
C TRP A 27 17.61 16.83 3.02
N GLN A 28 16.74 15.82 3.00
CA GLN A 28 15.94 15.53 1.80
C GLN A 28 14.62 16.31 1.82
N MET A 29 14.06 16.52 3.01
CA MET A 29 12.89 17.38 3.19
C MET A 29 13.27 18.85 3.15
N LYS A 30 12.47 19.67 2.47
CA LYS A 30 12.66 21.12 2.45
C LYS A 30 12.34 21.71 3.82
N PHE A 31 13.27 22.47 4.39
CA PHE A 31 12.96 23.35 5.51
C PHE A 31 11.94 24.41 5.09
N LEU A 32 11.04 24.72 6.01
CA LEU A 32 9.89 25.59 5.82
C LEU A 32 10.10 26.86 6.64
N ASN A 33 9.79 28.02 6.06
CA ASN A 33 9.67 29.25 6.84
C ASN A 33 8.38 29.24 7.69
N PRO A 34 8.12 30.26 8.56
CA PRO A 34 6.93 30.26 9.41
C PRO A 34 5.60 30.18 8.65
N GLU A 35 5.48 30.87 7.51
CA GLU A 35 4.29 30.86 6.65
C GLU A 35 4.08 29.48 6.01
N GLU A 36 5.14 28.93 5.43
CA GLU A 36 5.15 27.60 4.82
C GLU A 36 4.83 26.50 5.84
N LEU A 37 5.35 26.60 7.08
CA LEU A 37 5.04 25.65 8.15
C LEU A 37 3.57 25.75 8.58
N ALA A 38 3.03 26.96 8.71
CA ALA A 38 1.63 27.18 9.03
C ALA A 38 0.72 26.58 7.95
N GLN A 39 1.02 26.85 6.67
CA GLN A 39 0.29 26.25 5.55
C GLN A 39 0.41 24.73 5.54
N PHE A 40 1.62 24.20 5.70
CA PHE A 40 1.88 22.75 5.76
C PHE A 40 1.09 22.05 6.86
N CYS A 41 0.92 22.71 8.01
CA CYS A 41 0.09 22.23 9.11
C CYS A 41 -1.40 22.30 8.79
N SER A 42 -1.86 23.41 8.22
CA SER A 42 -3.25 23.60 7.79
C SER A 42 -3.67 22.54 6.78
N ASP A 43 -2.84 22.29 5.76
CA ASP A 43 -3.06 21.27 4.74
C ASP A 43 -3.19 19.87 5.34
N ARG A 44 -2.60 19.62 6.52
CA ARG A 44 -2.67 18.35 7.26
C ARG A 44 -3.68 18.36 8.41
N GLY A 45 -4.61 19.30 8.38
CA GLY A 45 -5.76 19.37 9.28
C GLY A 45 -5.50 20.07 10.63
N LEU A 46 -4.44 20.88 10.73
CA LEU A 46 -4.16 21.77 11.86
C LEU A 46 -4.31 23.24 11.45
N SER A 47 -5.54 23.72 11.30
CA SER A 47 -5.85 25.10 10.84
C SER A 47 -5.74 26.18 11.92
N ASN A 48 -5.12 25.90 13.07
CA ASN A 48 -5.16 26.77 14.25
C ASN A 48 -3.90 27.65 14.41
N PHE A 49 -3.00 27.63 13.44
CA PHE A 49 -1.73 28.35 13.50
C PHE A 49 -1.56 29.17 12.21
N GLY A 50 -1.39 30.48 12.36
CA GLY A 50 -0.87 31.37 11.32
C GLY A 50 0.63 31.60 11.46
N GLU A 51 1.20 32.38 10.53
CA GLU A 51 2.62 32.76 10.55
C GLU A 51 3.04 33.39 11.88
N GLU A 52 2.28 34.38 12.37
CA GLU A 52 2.53 35.05 13.64
C GLU A 52 2.52 34.07 14.81
N ASP A 53 1.62 33.08 14.82
CA ASP A 53 1.56 32.07 15.88
C ASP A 53 2.84 31.23 15.92
N ILE A 54 3.36 30.84 14.75
CA ILE A 54 4.62 30.08 14.66
C ILE A 54 5.79 30.92 15.19
N ILE A 55 5.87 32.20 14.80
CA ILE A 55 6.91 33.13 15.29
C ILE A 55 6.80 33.29 16.81
N HIS A 56 5.61 33.52 17.35
CA HIS A 56 5.40 33.67 18.79
C HIS A 56 5.77 32.39 19.56
N LEU A 57 5.38 31.22 19.07
CA LEU A 57 5.77 29.94 19.67
C LEU A 57 7.28 29.77 19.68
N TRP A 58 7.98 30.20 18.63
CA TRP A 58 9.43 30.23 18.57
C TRP A 58 10.03 31.23 19.57
N GLN A 59 9.56 32.47 19.62
CA GLN A 59 10.08 33.48 20.55
C GLN A 59 9.91 33.08 22.02
N LEU A 60 8.83 32.36 22.33
CA LEU A 60 8.55 31.79 23.66
C LEU A 60 9.35 30.51 23.96
N GLY A 61 10.11 29.99 22.99
CA GLY A 61 10.91 28.76 23.12
C GLY A 61 10.09 27.47 23.10
N LEU A 62 8.79 27.54 22.78
CA LEU A 62 7.89 26.38 22.72
C LEU A 62 8.08 25.58 21.44
N LEU A 63 8.48 26.25 20.37
CA LEU A 63 8.86 25.64 19.10
C LEU A 63 10.32 25.98 18.81
N LYS A 64 11.11 24.98 18.42
CA LYS A 64 12.51 25.19 18.03
C LYS A 64 12.63 25.33 16.53
N ALA A 65 13.33 26.37 16.09
CA ALA A 65 13.80 26.45 14.71
C ALA A 65 14.96 25.47 14.53
N ASP A 66 14.98 24.78 13.40
CA ASP A 66 16.01 23.80 13.08
C ASP A 66 17.26 24.47 12.50
N LEU A 67 17.06 25.60 11.84
CA LEU A 67 18.10 26.51 11.34
C LEU A 67 17.58 27.94 11.41
N ILE A 68 18.45 28.90 11.68
CA ILE A 68 18.13 30.33 11.63
C ILE A 68 19.17 31.00 10.76
N GLU A 69 18.74 31.79 9.78
CA GLU A 69 19.62 32.62 8.97
C GLU A 69 19.35 34.09 9.28
N SER A 70 20.40 34.90 9.40
CA SER A 70 20.24 36.33 9.70
C SER A 70 21.27 37.18 8.98
N GLU A 71 20.84 38.28 8.37
CA GLU A 71 21.75 39.27 7.75
C GLU A 71 22.61 40.00 8.79
N THR A 72 22.15 40.06 10.05
CA THR A 72 22.84 40.72 11.17
C THR A 72 23.09 39.74 12.32
N GLU A 73 24.10 40.02 13.12
CA GLU A 73 24.42 39.20 14.29
C GLU A 73 23.27 39.22 15.31
N LEU A 74 22.81 38.03 15.70
CA LEU A 74 21.79 37.85 16.74
C LEU A 74 22.47 37.63 18.10
N HIS A 75 22.00 38.32 19.13
CA HIS A 75 22.55 38.24 20.49
C HIS A 75 21.60 37.56 21.48
N ASP A 76 20.58 36.85 20.97
CA ASP A 76 19.63 36.14 21.81
C ASP A 76 20.29 34.97 22.54
N LYS A 77 20.14 34.94 23.88
CA LYS A 77 20.74 33.90 24.71
C LYS A 77 20.21 32.52 24.34
N GLY A 78 21.11 31.62 23.95
CA GLY A 78 20.78 30.24 23.57
C GLY A 78 20.66 30.04 22.07
N LEU A 79 20.89 31.06 21.25
CA LEU A 79 21.26 30.88 19.85
C LEU A 79 22.78 30.67 19.77
N VAL A 80 23.22 29.66 19.01
CA VAL A 80 24.65 29.38 18.81
C VAL A 80 25.01 29.66 17.36
N ASP A 81 25.98 30.55 17.14
CA ASP A 81 26.48 30.97 15.82
C ASP A 81 27.42 29.89 15.24
N HIS A 82 27.15 29.46 14.01
CA HIS A 82 27.94 28.49 13.25
C HIS A 82 28.76 29.14 12.12
N GLY A 83 28.77 30.47 12.06
CA GLY A 83 29.48 31.26 11.07
C GLY A 83 28.58 31.81 9.98
N ILE A 84 29.22 32.25 8.89
CA ILE A 84 28.57 32.99 7.81
C ILE A 84 28.47 32.11 6.57
N ASN A 85 27.28 32.06 5.97
CA ASN A 85 27.00 31.31 4.75
C ASN A 85 27.52 32.00 3.47
N GLN A 86 27.38 31.34 2.32
CA GLN A 86 27.81 31.90 1.03
C GLN A 86 27.08 33.19 0.62
N TYR A 87 25.93 33.47 1.22
CA TYR A 87 25.11 34.67 1.00
C TYR A 87 25.39 35.77 2.04
N LYS A 88 26.45 35.63 2.84
CA LYS A 88 26.83 36.56 3.92
C LYS A 88 25.82 36.66 5.07
N CYS A 89 24.98 35.66 5.24
CA CYS A 89 24.08 35.56 6.39
C CYS A 89 24.71 34.71 7.50
N HIS A 90 24.58 35.13 8.75
CA HIS A 90 24.92 34.34 9.93
C HIS A 90 23.98 33.13 10.05
N ILE A 91 24.51 31.98 10.41
CA ILE A 91 23.75 30.75 10.64
C ILE A 91 23.71 30.45 12.14
N TYR A 92 22.53 30.21 12.69
CA TYR A 92 22.36 29.83 14.10
C TYR A 92 21.59 28.52 14.29
N SER A 93 21.91 27.81 15.38
CA SER A 93 21.07 26.76 15.97
C SER A 93 20.26 27.29 17.15
N ASP A 94 19.03 26.79 17.31
CA ASP A 94 18.15 27.14 18.44
C ASP A 94 18.32 26.18 19.63
N GLU A 95 19.24 26.53 20.52
CA GLU A 95 19.58 25.76 21.72
C GLU A 95 18.92 26.32 22.98
N ARG A 96 17.96 27.23 22.82
CA ARG A 96 17.27 27.87 23.93
C ARG A 96 16.62 26.82 24.83
N GLN A 97 16.78 27.04 26.13
CA GLN A 97 16.12 26.25 27.17
C GLN A 97 14.78 26.88 27.49
N LEU A 98 13.76 26.04 27.58
CA LEU A 98 12.42 26.43 27.97
C LEU A 98 12.45 26.97 29.40
N GLN A 99 12.25 28.27 29.57
CA GLN A 99 12.25 28.91 30.88
C GLN A 99 10.89 28.79 31.55
N LYS A 100 10.88 28.55 32.87
CA LYS A 100 9.64 28.51 33.64
C LYS A 100 9.02 29.91 33.62
N CYS A 101 7.83 30.01 33.05
CA CYS A 101 7.15 31.29 32.96
C CYS A 101 6.31 31.55 34.22
N SER A 102 6.55 32.67 34.89
CA SER A 102 5.73 33.19 35.99
C SER A 102 4.62 34.13 35.53
N ASP A 103 4.70 34.64 34.31
CA ASP A 103 3.82 35.68 33.77
C ASP A 103 2.60 35.07 33.07
N GLU A 104 1.52 35.84 32.98
CA GLU A 104 0.33 35.43 32.22
C GLU A 104 0.62 35.37 30.72
N TRP A 105 0.17 34.30 30.03
CA TRP A 105 0.39 34.06 28.60
C TRP A 105 0.13 35.30 27.71
N ASN A 106 -1.01 35.96 27.90
CA ASN A 106 -1.36 37.16 27.12
C ASN A 106 -0.39 38.33 27.37
N ALA A 107 0.11 38.46 28.59
CA ALA A 107 1.09 39.48 28.92
C ALA A 107 2.47 39.17 28.32
N LEU A 108 2.81 37.89 28.09
CA LEU A 108 4.03 37.51 27.39
C LEU A 108 3.93 37.85 25.90
N VAL A 109 2.85 37.42 25.25
CA VAL A 109 2.67 37.65 23.81
C VAL A 109 2.66 39.16 23.50
N GLN A 110 2.00 39.98 24.33
CA GLN A 110 2.01 41.44 24.18
C GLN A 110 3.38 42.09 24.38
N LYS A 111 4.33 41.42 25.05
CA LYS A 111 5.69 41.89 25.27
C LYS A 111 6.67 41.43 24.18
N LEU A 112 6.24 40.54 23.28
CA LEU A 112 7.11 40.05 22.20
C LEU A 112 7.37 41.16 21.20
N ALA A 113 8.64 41.43 20.95
CA ALA A 113 9.04 42.33 19.87
C ALA A 113 8.83 41.63 18.53
N PRO A 114 8.57 42.38 17.44
CA PRO A 114 8.61 41.83 16.09
C PRO A 114 9.96 41.14 15.82
N LEU A 115 9.94 40.10 14.98
CA LEU A 115 11.17 39.46 14.51
C LEU A 115 12.09 40.50 13.84
N GLN A 116 13.39 40.42 14.08
CA GLN A 116 14.34 41.34 13.46
C GLN A 116 14.29 41.21 11.93
N ASN A 117 14.31 42.33 11.22
CA ASN A 117 14.32 42.34 9.76
C ASN A 117 15.57 41.61 9.24
N GLY A 118 15.40 40.75 8.24
CA GLY A 118 16.49 39.95 7.68
C GLY A 118 16.80 38.67 8.46
N THR A 119 16.00 38.32 9.48
CA THR A 119 16.06 37.01 10.15
C THR A 119 15.04 36.04 9.55
N GLU A 120 15.50 34.88 9.09
CA GLU A 120 14.69 33.80 8.56
C GLU A 120 14.74 32.59 9.51
N LEU A 121 13.56 32.13 9.94
CA LEU A 121 13.41 30.95 10.78
C LEU A 121 13.07 29.76 9.89
N LEU A 122 13.86 28.69 9.96
CA LEU A 122 13.69 27.51 9.12
C LEU A 122 13.36 26.28 9.99
N PHE A 123 12.25 25.63 9.67
CA PHE A 123 11.68 24.50 10.40
C PHE A 123 11.61 23.27 9.52
N HIS A 124 12.00 22.11 10.06
CA HIS A 124 11.78 20.85 9.37
C HIS A 124 10.29 20.48 9.41
N PRO A 125 9.73 19.84 8.36
CA PRO A 125 8.31 19.43 8.34
C PRO A 125 7.86 18.60 9.56
N PHE A 126 8.76 17.83 10.18
CA PHE A 126 8.48 17.07 11.41
C PHE A 126 8.18 17.94 12.64
N ARG A 127 8.41 19.25 12.58
CA ARG A 127 7.91 20.20 13.60
C ARG A 127 6.38 20.26 13.65
N TYR A 128 5.69 19.75 12.62
CA TYR A 128 4.28 19.40 12.66
C TYR A 128 3.89 18.58 13.91
N TYR A 129 4.73 17.64 14.36
CA TYR A 129 4.46 16.83 15.54
C TYR A 129 4.28 17.69 16.81
N VAL A 130 5.15 18.69 16.99
CA VAL A 130 5.08 19.60 18.14
C VAL A 130 3.78 20.41 18.11
N LEU A 131 3.44 20.95 16.93
CA LEU A 131 2.21 21.71 16.71
C LEU A 131 0.95 20.84 16.87
N HIS A 132 0.98 19.58 16.42
CA HIS A 132 -0.08 18.62 16.65
C HIS A 132 -0.30 18.37 18.13
N CYS A 133 0.77 18.08 18.88
CA CYS A 133 0.68 17.85 20.32
C CYS A 133 0.22 19.10 21.08
N LEU A 134 0.68 20.29 20.68
CA LEU A 134 0.19 21.56 21.21
C LEU A 134 -1.30 21.76 20.91
N ASN A 135 -1.74 21.55 19.67
CA ASN A 135 -3.14 21.67 19.28
C ASN A 135 -4.03 20.69 20.06
N ARG A 136 -3.56 19.46 20.28
CA ARG A 136 -4.27 18.46 21.08
C ARG A 136 -4.29 18.82 22.57
N ALA A 137 -3.19 19.34 23.11
CA ALA A 137 -3.15 19.79 24.49
C ALA A 137 -4.02 21.04 24.71
N ASN A 138 -4.06 21.94 23.73
CA ASN A 138 -5.05 23.02 23.65
C ASN A 138 -6.47 22.46 23.46
N GLY A 139 -6.62 21.29 22.85
CA GLY A 139 -7.84 20.49 22.79
C GLY A 139 -8.32 19.97 24.15
N LEU A 140 -7.40 19.58 25.04
CA LEU A 140 -7.71 19.27 26.45
C LEU A 140 -8.12 20.52 27.25
N ILE A 141 -7.83 21.70 26.68
CA ILE A 141 -8.19 23.04 27.18
C ILE A 141 -9.11 23.70 26.12
N LYS A 142 -9.82 22.91 25.30
CA LYS A 142 -10.89 23.49 24.50
C LYS A 142 -11.89 23.99 25.52
N PHE A 143 -12.30 25.24 25.34
CA PHE A 143 -13.54 25.73 25.91
C PHE A 143 -14.69 24.94 25.25
N ASP A 144 -14.80 23.64 25.56
CA ASP A 144 -15.96 22.80 25.23
C ASP A 144 -17.11 23.21 26.15
N ILE A 145 -17.47 24.48 26.03
CA ILE A 145 -18.69 25.04 26.54
C ILE A 145 -19.74 24.48 25.60
N ALA A 146 -20.35 23.37 25.99
CA ALA A 146 -21.44 22.77 25.22
C ALA A 146 -22.44 23.88 24.85
N LYS A 147 -23.00 23.85 23.64
CA LYS A 147 -23.91 24.92 23.17
C LYS A 147 -25.02 25.24 24.18
N MET A 148 -25.49 24.23 24.92
CA MET A 148 -26.46 24.38 26.02
C MET A 148 -25.96 25.23 27.20
N GLN A 149 -24.66 25.18 27.51
CA GLN A 149 -24.01 25.96 28.57
C GLN A 149 -23.80 27.43 28.17
N MET A 150 -23.77 27.75 26.87
CA MET A 150 -23.74 29.14 26.39
C MET A 150 -25.02 29.90 26.71
N PHE A 151 -26.15 29.20 26.88
CA PHE A 151 -27.43 29.80 27.29
C PHE A 151 -27.48 30.13 28.79
N ASN A 152 -26.55 29.61 29.60
CA ASN A 152 -26.46 29.94 31.02
C ASN A 152 -25.59 31.20 31.22
N GLN A 153 -26.18 32.37 30.97
CA GLN A 153 -25.49 33.66 31.02
C GLN A 153 -24.82 33.97 32.37
N SER A 154 -25.33 33.44 33.49
CA SER A 154 -24.75 33.66 34.82
C SER A 154 -23.64 32.68 35.18
N GLY A 155 -23.64 31.48 34.59
CA GLY A 155 -22.63 30.43 34.83
C GLY A 155 -21.44 30.46 33.86
N LEU A 156 -21.63 31.05 32.68
CA LEU A 156 -20.63 31.11 31.61
C LEU A 156 -19.34 31.86 32.02
N PRO A 157 -19.39 33.07 32.63
CA PRO A 157 -18.18 33.76 33.06
C PRO A 157 -17.36 32.95 34.08
N ARG A 158 -18.02 32.32 35.05
CA ARG A 158 -17.33 31.48 36.06
C ARG A 158 -16.62 30.27 35.44
N ARG A 159 -17.21 29.67 34.40
CA ARG A 159 -16.58 28.55 33.68
C ARG A 159 -15.39 29.02 32.84
N LEU A 160 -15.54 30.17 32.17
CA LEU A 160 -14.43 30.79 31.43
C LEU A 160 -13.26 31.10 32.38
N ASP A 161 -13.53 31.73 33.51
CA ASP A 161 -12.52 32.03 34.53
C ASP A 161 -11.84 30.74 35.03
N TRP A 162 -12.61 29.70 35.33
CA TRP A 162 -12.06 28.41 35.76
C TRP A 162 -11.16 27.77 34.70
N CYS A 163 -11.59 27.74 33.43
CA CYS A 163 -10.80 27.22 32.32
C CYS A 163 -9.51 28.03 32.11
N ILE A 164 -9.57 29.37 32.18
CA ILE A 164 -8.40 30.25 32.07
C ILE A 164 -7.45 30.02 33.23
N SER A 165 -7.95 29.93 34.47
CA SER A 165 -7.12 29.64 35.65
C SER A 165 -6.44 28.27 35.55
N PHE A 166 -7.16 27.24 35.10
CA PHE A 166 -6.58 25.92 34.88
C PHE A 166 -5.50 25.94 33.80
N PHE A 167 -5.74 26.63 32.67
CA PHE A 167 -4.75 26.82 31.62
C PHE A 167 -3.48 27.49 32.16
N LYS A 168 -3.63 28.60 32.89
CA LYS A 168 -2.51 29.33 33.51
C LYS A 168 -1.69 28.42 34.44
N GLN A 169 -2.37 27.65 35.30
CA GLN A 169 -1.70 26.73 36.22
C GLN A 169 -0.96 25.61 35.48
N TRP A 170 -1.59 25.04 34.45
CA TRP A 170 -0.97 23.97 33.66
C TRP A 170 0.23 24.47 32.87
N PHE A 171 0.12 25.63 32.21
CA PHE A 171 1.20 26.24 31.44
C PHE A 171 2.45 26.55 32.31
N GLY A 172 2.26 27.05 33.54
CA GLY A 172 3.35 27.29 34.48
C GLY A 172 3.92 26.03 35.16
N SER A 173 3.36 24.84 34.89
CA SER A 173 3.72 23.60 35.58
C SER A 173 4.97 22.94 35.01
N GLU A 174 5.73 22.24 35.85
CA GLU A 174 6.87 21.43 35.41
C GLU A 174 6.46 20.31 34.45
N GLN A 175 5.22 19.82 34.58
CA GLN A 175 4.68 18.81 33.69
C GLN A 175 4.53 19.33 32.25
N PHE A 176 4.07 20.57 32.08
CA PHE A 176 4.00 21.21 30.77
C PHE A 176 5.38 21.34 30.14
N MET A 177 6.35 21.86 30.90
CA MET A 177 7.73 22.04 30.44
C MET A 177 8.36 20.70 30.03
N ALA A 178 8.16 19.66 30.84
CA ALA A 178 8.64 18.32 30.52
C ALA A 178 8.00 17.74 29.24
N LYS A 179 6.71 18.00 29.01
CA LYS A 179 6.01 17.59 27.78
C LYS A 179 6.53 18.35 26.56
N MET A 180 6.66 19.68 26.66
CA MET A 180 7.19 20.51 25.57
C MET A 180 8.60 20.11 25.18
N LYS A 181 9.45 19.85 26.17
CA LYS A 181 10.80 19.32 25.94
C LYS A 181 10.75 17.97 25.24
N LYS A 182 9.96 17.02 25.75
CA LYS A 182 9.79 15.70 25.13
C LYS A 182 9.33 15.81 23.68
N TRP A 183 8.37 16.68 23.37
CA TRP A 183 7.84 16.81 22.01
C TRP A 183 8.88 17.37 21.04
N ASN A 184 9.59 18.42 21.44
CA ASN A 184 10.67 18.99 20.63
C ASN A 184 11.82 18.00 20.45
N ASP A 185 12.19 17.25 21.50
CA ASP A 185 13.26 16.25 21.43
C ASP A 185 12.90 15.08 20.51
N THR A 186 11.64 14.58 20.55
CA THR A 186 11.16 13.54 19.63
C THR A 186 11.19 14.01 18.18
N ALA A 187 10.77 15.27 17.92
CA ALA A 187 10.87 15.87 16.59
C ALA A 187 12.34 15.97 16.16
N SER A 188 13.21 16.54 17.00
CA SER A 188 14.65 16.66 16.72
C SER A 188 15.30 15.30 16.43
N LEU A 189 14.99 14.26 17.20
CA LEU A 189 15.51 12.91 16.96
C LEU A 189 15.08 12.37 15.59
N SER A 190 13.81 12.58 15.22
CA SER A 190 13.29 12.14 13.91
C SER A 190 13.92 12.95 12.77
N ILE A 191 14.13 14.25 12.98
CA ILE A 191 14.81 15.15 12.04
C ILE A 191 16.23 14.64 11.80
N VAL A 192 17.06 14.49 12.84
CA VAL A 192 18.45 14.02 12.66
C VAL A 192 18.57 12.62 12.05
N THR A 193 17.50 11.82 12.10
CA THR A 193 17.45 10.47 11.53
C THR A 193 17.04 10.45 10.06
N GLU A 194 16.39 11.52 9.57
CA GLU A 194 15.78 11.59 8.24
C GLU A 194 16.78 11.19 7.13
N PRO A 195 17.97 11.82 6.98
CA PRO A 195 18.90 11.50 5.91
C PRO A 195 19.34 10.04 5.92
N TYR A 196 19.48 9.44 7.11
CA TYR A 196 19.97 8.06 7.22
C TYR A 196 18.95 7.03 6.70
N THR A 197 17.66 7.36 6.70
CA THR A 197 16.59 6.40 6.41
C THR A 197 15.70 6.80 5.23
N TYR A 198 15.76 8.05 4.80
CA TYR A 198 14.91 8.61 3.75
C TYR A 198 14.93 7.80 2.47
N MET A 199 16.11 7.51 1.92
CA MET A 199 16.24 6.73 0.68
C MET A 199 15.60 5.34 0.77
N ARG A 200 15.66 4.70 1.94
CA ARG A 200 15.08 3.37 2.13
C ARG A 200 13.55 3.41 2.16
N ILE A 201 12.96 4.55 2.54
CA ILE A 201 11.51 4.75 2.61
C ILE A 201 10.98 5.31 1.29
N PHE A 202 11.64 6.32 0.74
CA PHE A 202 11.16 7.09 -0.41
C PHE A 202 11.75 6.66 -1.75
N ASN A 203 12.88 5.96 -1.75
CA ASN A 203 13.61 5.57 -2.97
C ASN A 203 13.94 6.77 -3.88
N SER A 204 14.08 7.95 -3.29
CA SER A 204 14.40 9.22 -3.95
C SER A 204 15.53 9.92 -3.21
N VAL A 205 16.24 10.80 -3.93
CA VAL A 205 17.27 11.69 -3.39
C VAL A 205 17.04 13.07 -3.98
N ARG A 206 16.95 14.07 -3.11
CA ARG A 206 16.95 15.48 -3.48
C ARG A 206 18.39 15.90 -3.78
N TYR A 207 18.53 16.59 -4.91
CA TYR A 207 19.81 17.07 -5.42
C TYR A 207 19.63 18.49 -5.95
N ASP A 208 20.58 19.39 -5.68
CA ASP A 208 20.64 20.72 -6.27
C ASP A 208 21.60 20.73 -7.47
N PRO A 209 21.10 20.93 -8.71
CA PRO A 209 21.93 21.01 -9.90
C PRO A 209 22.94 22.17 -9.91
N SER A 210 22.80 23.18 -9.04
CA SER A 210 23.78 24.28 -8.97
C SER A 210 25.13 23.85 -8.40
N ASP A 211 25.19 22.73 -7.67
CA ASP A 211 26.36 22.36 -6.88
C ASP A 211 27.36 21.45 -7.60
N THR A 212 27.03 20.85 -8.75
CA THR A 212 27.91 19.88 -9.44
C THR A 212 27.69 19.85 -10.94
N MET A 213 28.74 19.59 -11.72
CA MET A 213 28.67 19.56 -13.18
C MET A 213 27.97 18.30 -13.76
N SER A 214 27.73 17.27 -12.95
CA SER A 214 27.14 15.99 -13.37
C SER A 214 26.15 15.46 -12.33
N TYR A 215 24.91 15.21 -12.76
CA TYR A 215 23.83 14.68 -11.93
C TYR A 215 24.19 13.35 -11.25
N GLN A 216 24.80 12.41 -11.99
CA GLN A 216 25.14 11.09 -11.45
C GLN A 216 26.20 11.18 -10.34
N THR A 217 27.19 12.07 -10.52
CA THR A 217 28.27 12.28 -9.55
C THR A 217 27.73 12.94 -8.28
N GLY A 218 26.89 13.97 -8.42
CA GLY A 218 26.30 14.66 -7.28
C GLY A 218 25.36 13.79 -6.44
N VAL A 219 24.55 12.94 -7.08
CA VAL A 219 23.68 11.99 -6.36
C VAL A 219 24.50 10.97 -5.56
N GLU A 220 25.60 10.46 -6.12
CA GLU A 220 26.44 9.48 -5.43
C GLU A 220 27.23 10.11 -4.27
N GLU A 221 27.69 11.34 -4.41
CA GLU A 221 28.31 12.12 -3.32
C GLU A 221 27.33 12.32 -2.16
N ILE A 222 26.10 12.73 -2.43
CA ILE A 222 25.06 12.91 -1.40
C ILE A 222 24.77 11.58 -0.71
N ARG A 223 24.66 10.48 -1.47
CA ARG A 223 24.44 9.14 -0.90
C ARG A 223 25.56 8.72 0.05
N GLN A 224 26.81 8.92 -0.37
CA GLN A 224 27.97 8.59 0.45
C GLN A 224 27.97 9.43 1.74
N HIS A 225 27.69 10.73 1.63
CA HIS A 225 27.63 11.62 2.78
C HIS A 225 26.49 11.23 3.75
N MET A 226 25.30 10.88 3.24
CA MET A 226 24.18 10.37 4.05
C MET A 226 24.56 9.07 4.78
N ALA A 227 25.27 8.15 4.09
CA ALA A 227 25.73 6.90 4.68
C ALA A 227 26.75 7.13 5.80
N ASP A 228 27.75 7.98 5.56
CA ASP A 228 28.80 8.32 6.53
C ASP A 228 28.21 9.03 7.76
N TYR A 229 27.31 10.00 7.53
CA TYR A 229 26.56 10.68 8.58
C TYR A 229 25.76 9.69 9.44
N GLY A 230 25.05 8.77 8.80
CA GLY A 230 24.29 7.72 9.46
C GLY A 230 25.16 6.79 10.32
N GLU A 231 26.27 6.32 9.76
CA GLU A 231 27.17 5.35 10.39
C GLU A 231 27.90 5.96 11.61
N HIS A 232 28.33 7.21 11.51
CA HIS A 232 29.18 7.82 12.52
C HIS A 232 28.42 8.66 13.56
N MET A 233 27.31 9.28 13.17
CA MET A 233 26.59 10.24 14.01
C MET A 233 25.28 9.64 14.54
N VAL A 234 24.40 9.18 13.64
CA VAL A 234 23.08 8.64 14.02
C VAL A 234 23.23 7.34 14.82
N LYS A 235 24.05 6.38 14.37
CA LYS A 235 24.26 5.12 15.13
C LYS A 235 24.81 5.38 16.54
N ARG A 236 25.79 6.27 16.69
CA ARG A 236 26.38 6.61 18.00
C ARG A 236 25.33 7.24 18.93
N LEU A 237 24.51 8.13 18.38
CA LEU A 237 23.39 8.74 19.10
C LEU A 237 22.41 7.66 19.59
N TYR A 238 22.02 6.73 18.71
CA TYR A 238 21.09 5.65 19.02
C TYR A 238 21.65 4.68 20.06
N GLN A 239 22.94 4.36 19.99
CA GLN A 239 23.62 3.54 21.00
C GLN A 239 23.58 4.20 22.38
N THR A 240 23.69 5.54 22.44
CA THR A 240 23.58 6.31 23.68
C THR A 240 22.16 6.27 24.26
N PHE A 241 21.12 6.38 23.43
CA PHE A 241 19.72 6.26 23.89
C PHE A 241 19.34 4.86 24.34
N GLY A 242 19.82 3.85 23.62
CA GLY A 242 19.42 2.47 23.80
C GLY A 242 18.04 2.17 23.21
N MET A 243 17.87 0.91 22.82
CA MET A 243 16.68 0.41 22.14
C MET A 243 15.36 0.66 22.90
N LYS A 244 15.36 0.49 24.22
CA LYS A 244 14.14 0.67 25.03
C LYS A 244 13.54 2.07 24.88
N ARG A 245 14.40 3.10 24.92
CA ARG A 245 13.95 4.48 24.84
C ARG A 245 13.43 4.82 23.43
N LEU A 246 14.12 4.31 22.41
CA LEU A 246 13.69 4.48 21.01
C LEU A 246 12.33 3.83 20.76
N GLU A 247 12.08 2.65 21.32
CA GLU A 247 10.77 1.98 21.23
C GLU A 247 9.66 2.75 21.98
N GLU A 248 9.95 3.37 23.13
CA GLU A 248 9.00 4.24 23.83
C GLU A 248 8.59 5.44 22.96
N ILE A 249 9.56 6.09 22.29
CA ILE A 249 9.29 7.23 21.40
C ILE A 249 8.47 6.78 20.18
N ARG A 250 8.82 5.64 19.58
CA ARG A 250 8.08 5.08 18.44
C ARG A 250 6.64 4.74 18.82
N GLN A 251 6.44 4.15 20.01
CA GLN A 251 5.12 3.85 20.54
C GLN A 251 4.30 5.13 20.70
N ASP A 252 4.88 6.20 21.26
CA ASP A 252 4.20 7.48 21.40
C ASP A 252 3.82 8.09 20.04
N LEU A 253 4.71 8.05 19.05
CA LEU A 253 4.41 8.52 17.69
C LEU A 253 3.23 7.74 17.08
N CYS A 254 3.21 6.41 17.24
CA CYS A 254 2.12 5.58 16.73
C CYS A 254 0.79 5.82 17.47
N ILE A 255 0.82 6.18 18.75
CA ILE A 255 -0.38 6.62 19.48
C ILE A 255 -0.89 7.93 18.88
N GLU A 256 -0.02 8.93 18.68
CA GLU A 256 -0.42 10.23 18.14
C GLU A 256 -0.92 10.11 16.69
N THR A 257 -0.32 9.24 15.86
CA THR A 257 -0.85 8.86 14.54
C THR A 257 -2.31 8.41 14.64
N GLN A 258 -2.64 7.52 15.58
CA GLN A 258 -3.99 6.96 15.73
C GLN A 258 -5.00 7.93 16.32
N LEU A 259 -4.54 8.85 17.17
CA LEU A 259 -5.38 9.93 17.70
C LEU A 259 -5.73 10.95 16.61
N LEU A 260 -4.84 11.15 15.64
CA LEU A 260 -5.07 12.04 14.51
C LEU A 260 -5.96 11.39 13.43
N ASP A 261 -5.66 10.16 13.04
CA ASP A 261 -6.52 9.36 12.15
C ASP A 261 -6.51 7.88 12.59
N PRO A 262 -7.68 7.26 12.86
CA PRO A 262 -7.73 5.91 13.41
C PRO A 262 -7.59 4.80 12.35
N ASN A 263 -7.51 5.12 11.05
CA ASN A 263 -7.57 4.14 9.95
C ASN A 263 -6.21 3.48 9.68
N ARG A 264 -5.74 2.69 10.65
CA ARG A 264 -4.41 2.08 10.65
C ARG A 264 -4.07 1.27 9.39
N TRP A 265 -5.04 0.50 8.90
CA TRP A 265 -4.83 -0.33 7.71
C TRP A 265 -4.69 0.52 6.44
N ILE A 266 -5.44 1.62 6.33
CA ILE A 266 -5.31 2.59 5.22
C ILE A 266 -3.90 3.19 5.22
N HIS A 267 -3.37 3.56 6.38
CA HIS A 267 -2.00 4.06 6.46
C HIS A 267 -0.99 3.04 5.92
N THR A 268 -1.16 1.74 6.23
CA THR A 268 -0.25 0.70 5.75
C THR A 268 -0.38 0.52 4.24
N LEU A 269 -1.60 0.58 3.69
CA LEU A 269 -1.81 0.54 2.25
C LEU A 269 -1.13 1.69 1.53
N LEU A 270 -1.25 2.91 2.06
CA LEU A 270 -0.60 4.09 1.48
C LEU A 270 0.93 3.98 1.58
N CYS A 271 1.44 3.31 2.62
CA CYS A 271 2.86 2.97 2.69
C CYS A 271 3.30 1.91 1.66
N LEU A 272 2.42 1.02 1.21
CA LEU A 272 2.74 0.06 0.14
C LEU A 272 2.72 0.69 -1.26
N GLY A 273 2.05 1.82 -1.43
CA GLY A 273 1.95 2.56 -2.68
C GLY A 273 3.17 3.44 -2.98
N GLU A 274 2.94 4.46 -3.81
CA GLU A 274 3.97 5.44 -4.16
C GLU A 274 4.38 6.26 -2.92
N SER A 275 5.69 6.27 -2.63
CA SER A 275 6.25 6.85 -1.42
C SER A 275 6.07 8.37 -1.33
N GLU A 276 6.19 9.08 -2.45
CA GLU A 276 6.04 10.55 -2.53
C GLU A 276 4.62 11.01 -2.20
N LEU A 277 3.60 10.16 -2.45
CA LEU A 277 2.23 10.45 -2.08
C LEU A 277 2.09 10.69 -0.56
N ARG A 278 2.90 9.99 0.25
CA ARG A 278 2.90 10.16 1.72
C ARG A 278 3.26 11.59 2.14
N LEU A 279 4.03 12.30 1.33
CA LEU A 279 4.47 13.67 1.63
C LEU A 279 3.49 14.73 1.13
N THR A 280 2.60 14.40 0.18
CA THR A 280 1.67 15.35 -0.45
C THR A 280 0.23 15.18 0.03
N LEU A 281 -0.11 14.07 0.69
CA LEU A 281 -1.44 13.85 1.23
C LEU A 281 -1.85 14.94 2.24
N GLU A 282 -3.09 15.37 2.10
CA GLU A 282 -3.73 16.41 2.91
C GLU A 282 -4.66 15.81 3.98
N GLY A 283 -5.23 16.69 4.81
CA GLY A 283 -6.10 16.36 5.93
C GLY A 283 -5.40 15.59 7.05
N HIS A 284 -6.20 15.10 7.99
CA HIS A 284 -5.70 14.33 9.13
C HIS A 284 -4.97 13.04 8.70
N LEU A 285 -5.35 12.47 7.55
CA LEU A 285 -4.66 11.32 6.96
C LEU A 285 -3.21 11.66 6.59
N GLY A 286 -2.98 12.80 5.92
CA GLY A 286 -1.64 13.27 5.59
C GLY A 286 -0.79 13.53 6.83
N GLY A 287 -1.36 14.20 7.84
CA GLY A 287 -0.68 14.41 9.12
C GLY A 287 -0.37 13.09 9.85
N ALA A 288 -1.29 12.12 9.85
CA ALA A 288 -1.08 10.83 10.49
C ALA A 288 0.03 10.03 9.80
N LEU A 289 0.10 10.07 8.46
CA LEU A 289 1.19 9.47 7.68
C LEU A 289 2.53 10.14 7.94
N LEU A 290 2.58 11.46 8.16
CA LEU A 290 3.81 12.14 8.55
C LEU A 290 4.33 11.63 9.90
N LEU A 291 3.45 11.53 10.91
CA LEU A 291 3.81 10.99 12.22
C LEU A 291 4.24 9.52 12.14
N ARG A 292 3.56 8.72 11.30
CA ARG A 292 3.93 7.34 11.04
C ARG A 292 5.30 7.24 10.34
N THR A 293 5.58 8.16 9.42
CA THR A 293 6.87 8.23 8.73
C THR A 293 8.00 8.50 9.72
N MET A 294 7.79 9.42 10.67
CA MET A 294 8.75 9.62 11.78
C MET A 294 9.00 8.30 12.53
N ALA A 295 7.94 7.57 12.90
CA ALA A 295 8.07 6.29 13.61
C ALA A 295 8.79 5.22 12.77
N GLU A 296 8.54 5.16 11.46
CA GLU A 296 9.20 4.25 10.52
C GLU A 296 10.70 4.58 10.34
N MET A 297 11.05 5.87 10.24
CA MET A 297 12.45 6.31 10.21
C MET A 297 13.19 5.89 11.47
N LEU A 298 12.59 6.14 12.64
CA LEU A 298 13.17 5.71 13.91
C LEU A 298 13.30 4.18 13.96
N ARG A 299 12.33 3.42 13.45
CA ARG A 299 12.41 1.95 13.36
C ARG A 299 13.63 1.54 12.58
N ARG A 300 13.69 1.93 11.30
CA ARG A 300 14.71 1.46 10.36
C ARG A 300 16.12 1.80 10.86
N ALA A 301 16.31 2.99 11.43
CA ALA A 301 17.58 3.38 12.05
C ALA A 301 17.93 2.54 13.29
N THR A 302 16.94 2.21 14.13
CA THR A 302 17.13 1.33 15.31
C THR A 302 17.49 -0.08 14.87
N GLU A 303 16.78 -0.63 13.89
CA GLU A 303 17.06 -1.97 13.34
C GLU A 303 18.49 -2.05 12.80
N ASN A 304 18.92 -1.03 12.05
CA ASN A 304 20.27 -0.94 11.50
C ASN A 304 21.35 -0.81 12.61
N THR A 305 21.07 -0.04 13.66
CA THR A 305 22.04 0.22 14.73
C THR A 305 22.24 -1.00 15.64
N PHE A 306 21.15 -1.70 15.96
CA PHE A 306 21.16 -2.81 16.91
C PHE A 306 21.09 -4.19 16.25
N ASN A 307 21.05 -4.24 14.91
CA ASN A 307 20.91 -5.46 14.12
C ASN A 307 19.75 -6.36 14.61
N LYS A 308 18.58 -5.76 14.81
CA LYS A 308 17.38 -6.44 15.31
C LYS A 308 16.19 -6.07 14.46
N VAL A 309 15.33 -7.03 14.15
CA VAL A 309 14.04 -6.79 13.49
C VAL A 309 13.02 -6.35 14.54
N LEU A 310 12.39 -5.20 14.33
CA LEU A 310 11.37 -4.64 15.21
C LEU A 310 9.99 -4.75 14.56
N ARG A 311 8.96 -4.58 15.38
CA ARG A 311 7.56 -4.54 14.92
C ARG A 311 7.34 -3.29 14.08
N GLU A 312 6.51 -3.42 13.03
CA GLU A 312 6.15 -2.29 12.18
C GLU A 312 5.09 -1.40 12.86
N GLU A 313 4.88 -0.20 12.33
CA GLU A 313 4.11 0.87 12.96
C GLU A 313 2.61 0.51 13.10
N ASP A 314 2.10 -0.38 12.24
CA ASP A 314 0.73 -0.88 12.30
C ASP A 314 0.48 -1.84 13.47
N GLU A 315 1.55 -2.33 14.09
CA GLU A 315 1.49 -3.18 15.28
C GLU A 315 1.61 -2.41 16.60
N LEU A 316 1.92 -1.12 16.51
CA LEU A 316 2.12 -0.21 17.65
C LEU A 316 0.90 0.70 17.86
N GLY A 317 0.98 1.53 18.90
CA GLY A 317 -0.07 2.49 19.26
C GLY A 317 -1.11 1.94 20.25
N LEU A 318 -2.36 2.38 20.14
CA LEU A 318 -3.43 1.98 21.06
C LEU A 318 -3.91 0.54 20.76
N GLY A 319 -4.22 -0.20 21.83
CA GLY A 319 -4.67 -1.58 21.74
C GLY A 319 -3.53 -2.60 21.69
N TRP A 320 -3.90 -3.87 21.75
CA TRP A 320 -2.95 -4.99 21.75
C TRP A 320 -3.07 -5.78 20.44
N ILE A 321 -1.95 -5.96 19.75
CA ILE A 321 -1.83 -6.86 18.59
C ILE A 321 -0.90 -8.01 19.00
N PRO A 322 -1.36 -9.26 18.93
CA PRO A 322 -0.52 -10.41 19.24
C PRO A 322 0.69 -10.50 18.31
N GLU A 323 1.80 -11.02 18.82
CA GLU A 323 3.00 -11.27 18.03
C GLU A 323 2.74 -12.32 16.93
N ASN A 324 3.43 -12.18 15.80
CA ASN A 324 3.38 -13.09 14.65
C ASN A 324 2.01 -13.26 13.98
N VAL A 325 1.04 -12.39 14.27
CA VAL A 325 -0.27 -12.41 13.59
C VAL A 325 -0.11 -12.12 12.11
N LYS A 326 0.75 -11.17 11.73
CA LYS A 326 0.97 -10.81 10.33
C LYS A 326 1.61 -11.94 9.53
N GLU A 327 2.53 -12.69 10.12
CA GLU A 327 3.07 -13.90 9.51
C GLU A 327 1.96 -14.92 9.17
N LYS A 328 1.01 -15.14 10.08
CA LYS A 328 -0.15 -16.01 9.83
C LYS A 328 -1.12 -15.45 8.80
N LEU A 329 -1.31 -14.13 8.77
CA LEU A 329 -2.29 -13.49 7.89
C LEU A 329 -1.76 -13.19 6.49
N TYR A 330 -0.45 -12.97 6.34
CA TYR A 330 0.17 -12.42 5.13
C TYR A 330 1.45 -13.17 4.71
N GLY A 331 1.91 -14.15 5.48
CA GLY A 331 3.14 -14.90 5.21
C GLY A 331 4.41 -14.27 5.76
N SER A 332 4.37 -13.00 6.21
CA SER A 332 5.51 -12.31 6.83
C SER A 332 5.04 -11.26 7.84
N ASN A 333 5.87 -10.99 8.85
CA ASN A 333 5.68 -9.86 9.76
C ASN A 333 6.15 -8.52 9.17
N ARG A 334 6.77 -8.54 7.98
CA ARG A 334 7.37 -7.38 7.31
C ARG A 334 6.57 -6.96 6.09
N VAL A 335 5.35 -6.46 6.31
CA VAL A 335 4.43 -6.11 5.22
C VAL A 335 5.03 -5.04 4.32
N LEU A 336 5.79 -4.08 4.87
CA LEU A 336 6.37 -2.97 4.11
C LEU A 336 7.66 -3.33 3.36
N ASP A 337 8.37 -4.38 3.78
CA ASP A 337 9.64 -4.79 3.15
C ASP A 337 9.51 -6.06 2.30
N ASP A 338 8.50 -6.89 2.55
CA ASP A 338 8.20 -8.10 1.79
C ASP A 338 7.07 -7.84 0.78
N ARG A 339 7.42 -7.84 -0.51
CA ARG A 339 6.47 -7.58 -1.61
C ARG A 339 5.31 -8.59 -1.64
N GLN A 340 5.53 -9.85 -1.28
CA GLN A 340 4.48 -10.87 -1.28
C GLN A 340 3.50 -10.61 -0.12
N ALA A 341 4.02 -10.30 1.06
CA ALA A 341 3.20 -9.96 2.22
C ALA A 341 2.45 -8.64 2.04
N GLY A 342 3.08 -7.62 1.43
CA GLY A 342 2.42 -6.38 1.01
C GLY A 342 1.27 -6.63 0.04
N GLY A 343 1.48 -7.49 -0.96
CA GLY A 343 0.42 -7.93 -1.87
C GLY A 343 -0.71 -8.68 -1.16
N ALA A 344 -0.39 -9.59 -0.24
CA ALA A 344 -1.38 -10.29 0.58
C ALA A 344 -2.19 -9.33 1.46
N PHE A 345 -1.53 -8.34 2.06
CA PHE A 345 -2.17 -7.28 2.85
C PHE A 345 -3.13 -6.45 2.01
N ALA A 346 -2.70 -5.94 0.86
CA ALA A 346 -3.56 -5.17 -0.05
C ALA A 346 -4.79 -5.97 -0.50
N ARG A 347 -4.59 -7.25 -0.87
CA ARG A 347 -5.66 -8.16 -1.26
C ARG A 347 -6.70 -8.37 -0.15
N ARG A 348 -6.25 -8.58 1.10
CA ARG A 348 -7.16 -8.75 2.26
C ARG A 348 -8.07 -7.54 2.47
N HIS A 349 -7.62 -6.35 2.06
CA HIS A 349 -8.38 -5.10 2.14
C HIS A 349 -9.11 -4.74 0.84
N GLY A 350 -9.27 -5.69 -0.09
CA GLY A 350 -10.05 -5.50 -1.32
C GLY A 350 -9.35 -4.72 -2.42
N LEU A 351 -8.06 -4.38 -2.25
CA LEU A 351 -7.25 -3.74 -3.29
C LEU A 351 -6.51 -4.81 -4.08
N ASN A 352 -7.24 -5.46 -5.00
CA ASN A 352 -6.71 -6.48 -5.87
C ASN A 352 -6.23 -5.83 -7.19
N TYR A 353 -4.91 -5.73 -7.37
CA TYR A 353 -4.29 -5.15 -8.58
C TYR A 353 -3.75 -6.20 -9.54
N LYS A 354 -3.87 -7.49 -9.19
CA LYS A 354 -3.46 -8.62 -10.03
C LYS A 354 -4.55 -9.69 -10.05
N PRO A 355 -4.79 -10.32 -11.21
CA PRO A 355 -5.66 -11.48 -11.30
C PRO A 355 -5.14 -12.59 -10.39
N ARG A 356 -6.05 -13.27 -9.69
CA ARG A 356 -5.73 -14.44 -8.86
C ARG A 356 -5.88 -15.75 -9.62
N VAL A 357 -6.52 -15.70 -10.79
CA VAL A 357 -6.79 -16.84 -11.64
C VAL A 357 -6.24 -16.57 -13.03
N HIS A 358 -5.63 -17.57 -13.64
CA HIS A 358 -5.27 -17.56 -15.05
C HIS A 358 -5.99 -18.70 -15.76
N LEU A 359 -6.79 -18.36 -16.76
CA LEU A 359 -7.55 -19.31 -17.55
C LEU A 359 -6.79 -19.69 -18.82
N TYR A 360 -6.72 -20.99 -19.09
CA TYR A 360 -6.12 -21.53 -20.31
C TYR A 360 -7.17 -22.30 -21.09
N GLY A 361 -7.42 -21.87 -22.33
CA GLY A 361 -8.30 -22.54 -23.27
C GLY A 361 -7.48 -23.18 -24.40
N GLU A 362 -7.87 -24.38 -24.82
CA GLU A 362 -7.17 -25.11 -25.87
C GLU A 362 -7.19 -24.36 -27.21
N GLY A 363 -8.37 -23.98 -27.72
CA GLY A 363 -8.54 -23.37 -29.04
C GLY A 363 -9.32 -22.06 -29.05
N GLU A 364 -9.64 -21.59 -30.26
CA GLU A 364 -10.33 -20.33 -30.50
C GLU A 364 -11.76 -20.29 -29.92
N THR A 365 -12.43 -21.45 -29.82
CA THR A 365 -13.79 -21.54 -29.26
C THR A 365 -13.74 -21.32 -27.75
N GLU A 366 -12.91 -22.06 -27.03
CA GLU A 366 -12.73 -22.01 -25.58
C GLU A 366 -12.22 -20.63 -25.17
N PHE A 367 -11.21 -20.13 -25.91
CA PHE A 367 -10.70 -18.79 -25.74
C PHE A 367 -11.79 -17.73 -25.95
N GLY A 368 -12.60 -17.84 -27.02
CA GLY A 368 -13.71 -16.91 -27.25
C GLY A 368 -14.75 -16.93 -26.14
N ALA A 369 -15.13 -18.11 -25.67
CA ALA A 369 -16.07 -18.29 -24.59
C ALA A 369 -15.57 -17.66 -23.28
N LEU A 370 -14.37 -18.02 -22.82
CA LEU A 370 -13.79 -17.51 -21.58
C LEU A 370 -13.43 -16.03 -21.67
N SER A 371 -12.76 -15.62 -22.75
CA SER A 371 -12.31 -14.23 -22.90
C SER A 371 -13.48 -13.24 -22.99
N SER A 372 -14.61 -13.61 -23.59
CA SER A 372 -15.78 -12.73 -23.64
C SER A 372 -16.43 -12.54 -22.27
N PHE A 373 -16.50 -13.59 -21.45
CA PHE A 373 -17.04 -13.51 -20.10
C PHE A 373 -16.15 -12.70 -19.16
N PHE A 374 -14.84 -12.98 -19.20
CA PHE A 374 -13.89 -12.40 -18.25
C PHE A 374 -13.31 -11.05 -18.67
N LYS A 375 -13.62 -10.55 -19.88
CA LYS A 375 -13.11 -9.27 -20.40
C LYS A 375 -13.31 -8.09 -19.45
N THR A 376 -14.45 -8.04 -18.74
CA THR A 376 -14.78 -6.94 -17.82
C THR A 376 -14.20 -7.13 -16.42
N LEU A 377 -13.68 -8.31 -16.10
CA LEU A 377 -13.12 -8.67 -14.79
C LEU A 377 -11.59 -8.69 -14.78
N ASP A 378 -10.95 -8.39 -15.91
CA ASP A 378 -9.50 -8.37 -16.11
C ASP A 378 -8.79 -9.69 -15.70
N VAL A 379 -9.52 -10.82 -15.81
CA VAL A 379 -8.94 -12.15 -15.60
C VAL A 379 -8.25 -12.60 -16.90
N PRO A 380 -6.95 -12.93 -16.87
CA PRO A 380 -6.18 -13.31 -18.04
C PRO A 380 -6.67 -14.65 -18.58
N VAL A 381 -6.84 -14.68 -19.90
CA VAL A 381 -7.22 -15.87 -20.66
C VAL A 381 -6.20 -16.09 -21.77
N THR A 382 -5.53 -17.24 -21.75
CA THR A 382 -4.52 -17.62 -22.74
C THR A 382 -5.04 -18.71 -23.68
N ASN A 383 -4.85 -18.51 -24.98
CA ASN A 383 -5.16 -19.50 -26.03
C ASN A 383 -3.92 -20.37 -26.29
N LEU A 384 -4.00 -21.66 -25.94
CA LEU A 384 -2.89 -22.60 -26.06
C LEU A 384 -2.55 -22.94 -27.52
N HIS A 385 -3.55 -23.00 -28.42
CA HIS A 385 -3.35 -23.32 -29.84
C HIS A 385 -2.65 -22.19 -30.63
N GLY A 386 -2.85 -20.93 -30.24
CA GLY A 386 -2.22 -19.77 -30.88
C GLY A 386 -0.70 -19.75 -30.78
N LEU A 387 -0.15 -20.41 -29.76
CA LEU A 387 1.28 -20.39 -29.41
C LEU A 387 2.12 -21.42 -30.20
N ILE A 388 1.50 -22.49 -30.73
CA ILE A 388 2.16 -23.45 -31.63
C ILE A 388 2.61 -22.78 -32.94
N LYS A 389 1.83 -21.84 -33.45
CA LYS A 389 2.14 -21.15 -34.72
C LYS A 389 3.37 -20.24 -34.63
N GLN A 390 3.85 -19.93 -33.43
CA GLN A 390 5.00 -19.04 -33.20
C GLN A 390 6.35 -19.77 -33.01
N GLY A 391 6.41 -21.10 -33.21
CA GLY A 391 7.67 -21.84 -33.34
C GLY A 391 8.28 -22.40 -32.05
N ASN A 392 7.61 -22.23 -30.90
CA ASN A 392 8.00 -22.90 -29.65
C ASN A 392 7.28 -24.25 -29.50
N SER A 393 7.96 -25.24 -28.89
CA SER A 393 7.28 -26.48 -28.49
C SER A 393 6.26 -26.13 -27.39
N MET A 394 4.97 -26.33 -27.68
CA MET A 394 3.82 -26.00 -26.82
C MET A 394 4.02 -26.39 -25.36
N GLY A 395 4.60 -27.57 -25.11
CA GLY A 395 4.84 -28.10 -23.77
C GLY A 395 5.93 -27.38 -22.96
N ALA A 396 6.89 -26.69 -23.59
CA ALA A 396 7.89 -25.91 -22.85
C ALA A 396 7.32 -24.57 -22.39
N PHE A 397 6.72 -23.82 -23.32
CA PHE A 397 6.09 -22.54 -23.02
C PHE A 397 4.99 -22.68 -21.96
N PHE A 398 4.11 -23.66 -22.11
CA PHE A 398 3.01 -23.85 -21.17
C PHE A 398 3.50 -24.21 -19.76
N ARG A 399 4.60 -24.98 -19.64
CA ARG A 399 5.24 -25.21 -18.33
C ARG A 399 5.82 -23.92 -17.73
N ASP A 400 6.43 -23.07 -18.55
CA ASP A 400 6.99 -21.80 -18.09
C ASP A 400 5.91 -20.84 -17.56
N GLU A 401 4.75 -20.80 -18.23
CA GLU A 401 3.57 -20.04 -17.80
C GLU A 401 2.98 -20.59 -16.49
N LEU A 402 2.77 -21.89 -16.37
CA LEU A 402 2.30 -22.50 -15.11
C LEU A 402 3.26 -22.24 -13.95
N GLN A 403 4.58 -22.28 -14.22
CA GLN A 403 5.58 -21.92 -13.22
C GLN A 403 5.55 -20.42 -12.89
N ALA A 404 5.27 -19.56 -13.86
CA ALA A 404 5.08 -18.13 -13.64
C ALA A 404 3.84 -17.86 -12.78
N ASP A 405 2.74 -18.57 -13.01
CA ASP A 405 1.53 -18.50 -12.19
C ASP A 405 1.84 -18.87 -10.73
N ILE A 406 2.58 -19.98 -10.50
CA ILE A 406 3.01 -20.37 -9.15
C ILE A 406 3.85 -19.27 -8.48
N ARG A 407 4.85 -18.71 -9.20
CA ARG A 407 5.69 -17.61 -8.69
C ARG A 407 4.87 -16.36 -8.35
N ASN A 408 3.81 -16.11 -9.11
CA ASN A 408 2.93 -14.95 -8.94
C ASN A 408 1.77 -15.20 -7.97
N GLN A 409 1.66 -16.40 -7.38
CA GLN A 409 0.57 -16.82 -6.51
C GLN A 409 -0.81 -16.75 -7.20
N VAL A 410 -0.85 -17.23 -8.45
CA VAL A 410 -2.03 -17.28 -9.32
C VAL A 410 -2.47 -18.74 -9.48
N TYR A 411 -3.76 -19.00 -9.34
CA TYR A 411 -4.34 -20.32 -9.60
C TYR A 411 -4.54 -20.51 -11.11
N SER A 412 -4.02 -21.60 -11.66
CA SER A 412 -4.23 -21.93 -13.06
C SER A 412 -5.51 -22.76 -13.23
N LEU A 413 -6.40 -22.32 -14.12
CA LEU A 413 -7.59 -23.07 -14.56
C LEU A 413 -7.44 -23.45 -16.02
N VAL A 414 -7.32 -24.75 -16.29
CA VAL A 414 -6.99 -25.25 -17.62
C VAL A 414 -8.15 -26.08 -18.19
N ILE A 415 -8.64 -25.76 -19.38
CA ILE A 415 -9.70 -26.51 -20.08
C ILE A 415 -9.13 -27.07 -21.38
N ILE A 416 -9.08 -28.41 -21.49
CA ILE A 416 -8.48 -29.13 -22.61
C ILE A 416 -9.35 -30.34 -22.98
N ASP A 417 -9.47 -30.59 -24.28
CA ASP A 417 -10.10 -31.78 -24.86
C ASP A 417 -9.08 -32.94 -24.89
N LYS A 418 -9.55 -34.18 -24.65
CA LYS A 418 -8.67 -35.36 -24.66
C LYS A 418 -8.28 -35.86 -26.06
N ASP A 419 -8.61 -35.12 -27.11
CA ASP A 419 -8.39 -35.55 -28.50
C ASP A 419 -6.91 -35.46 -28.93
N VAL A 420 -6.11 -34.65 -28.25
CA VAL A 420 -4.65 -34.57 -28.39
C VAL A 420 -3.96 -35.25 -27.19
N PRO A 421 -3.46 -36.50 -27.34
CA PRO A 421 -2.83 -37.24 -26.25
C PRO A 421 -1.63 -36.53 -25.60
N GLU A 422 -0.93 -35.68 -26.35
CA GLU A 422 0.19 -34.89 -25.84
C GLU A 422 -0.27 -33.85 -24.82
N ASN A 423 -1.41 -33.19 -25.03
CA ASN A 423 -1.94 -32.20 -24.09
C ASN A 423 -2.31 -32.85 -22.75
N VAL A 424 -2.96 -34.02 -22.81
CA VAL A 424 -3.28 -34.84 -21.64
C VAL A 424 -2.00 -35.24 -20.89
N ARG A 425 -0.97 -35.71 -21.61
CA ARG A 425 0.30 -36.11 -21.02
C ARG A 425 1.02 -34.96 -20.33
N VAL A 426 0.96 -33.75 -20.90
CA VAL A 426 1.55 -32.54 -20.30
C VAL A 426 0.83 -32.19 -18.99
N MET A 427 -0.51 -32.21 -18.97
CA MET A 427 -1.30 -31.93 -17.77
C MET A 427 -1.07 -32.95 -16.66
N GLU A 428 -1.10 -34.25 -16.99
CA GLU A 428 -0.80 -35.29 -16.01
C GLU A 428 0.61 -35.17 -15.45
N SER A 429 1.58 -34.77 -16.28
CA SER A 429 2.96 -34.56 -15.83
C SER A 429 3.08 -33.34 -14.92
N ALA A 430 2.40 -32.24 -15.25
CA ALA A 430 2.33 -31.06 -14.38
C ALA A 430 1.64 -31.39 -13.03
N ALA A 431 0.59 -32.20 -13.04
CA ALA A 431 -0.06 -32.68 -11.82
C ALA A 431 0.87 -33.59 -10.99
N ARG A 432 1.58 -34.53 -11.63
CA ARG A 432 2.57 -35.39 -10.96
C ARG A 432 3.71 -34.58 -10.34
N ASN A 433 4.19 -33.54 -11.04
CA ASN A 433 5.20 -32.64 -10.52
C ASN A 433 4.68 -31.89 -9.28
N ASN A 434 3.43 -31.38 -9.32
CA ASN A 434 2.81 -30.73 -8.17
C ASN A 434 2.64 -31.67 -6.96
N GLN A 435 2.28 -32.93 -7.22
CA GLN A 435 2.19 -33.95 -6.16
C GLN A 435 3.56 -34.20 -5.50
N ALA A 436 4.63 -34.25 -6.30
CA ALA A 436 5.99 -34.43 -5.80
C ALA A 436 6.59 -33.18 -5.13
N ASN A 437 6.28 -32.00 -5.64
CA ASN A 437 6.78 -30.71 -5.16
C ASN A 437 5.69 -29.62 -5.30
N PRO A 438 5.24 -28.98 -4.20
CA PRO A 438 4.26 -27.89 -4.25
C PRO A 438 4.72 -26.65 -5.03
N ASP A 439 6.02 -26.51 -5.30
CA ASP A 439 6.63 -25.43 -6.08
C ASP A 439 6.73 -25.69 -7.59
N ASP A 440 6.30 -26.85 -8.09
CA ASP A 440 6.45 -27.26 -9.49
C ASP A 440 5.12 -27.72 -10.12
N GLY A 441 5.04 -27.67 -11.45
CA GLY A 441 3.91 -28.13 -12.23
C GLY A 441 2.77 -27.11 -12.30
N ILE A 442 1.57 -27.51 -11.88
CA ILE A 442 0.36 -26.67 -11.85
C ILE A 442 -0.18 -26.57 -10.42
N PHE A 443 -0.71 -25.40 -10.05
CA PHE A 443 -1.51 -25.25 -8.84
C PHE A 443 -2.84 -24.54 -9.16
N GLY A 444 -3.96 -25.22 -8.90
CA GLY A 444 -5.28 -24.83 -9.42
C GLY A 444 -6.10 -26.07 -9.80
N ARG A 445 -6.77 -26.04 -10.95
CA ARG A 445 -7.60 -27.15 -11.45
C ARG A 445 -7.51 -27.27 -12.96
N PHE A 446 -7.63 -28.48 -13.47
CA PHE A 446 -7.80 -28.70 -14.90
C PHE A 446 -9.01 -29.57 -15.21
N PHE A 447 -9.57 -29.37 -16.39
CA PHE A 447 -10.73 -30.08 -16.91
C PHE A 447 -10.30 -30.83 -18.17
N LEU A 448 -10.43 -32.15 -18.14
CA LEU A 448 -10.21 -33.02 -19.30
C LEU A 448 -11.53 -33.59 -19.76
N SER A 449 -11.98 -33.21 -20.95
CA SER A 449 -13.23 -33.72 -21.52
C SER A 449 -12.99 -34.82 -22.54
N ASP A 450 -13.75 -35.91 -22.45
CA ASP A 450 -13.76 -37.00 -23.45
C ASP A 450 -14.47 -36.60 -24.76
N LEU A 451 -15.39 -35.65 -24.66
CA LEU A 451 -16.08 -35.01 -25.78
C LEU A 451 -15.42 -33.65 -26.06
N ASP A 452 -15.50 -33.16 -27.29
CA ASP A 452 -15.04 -31.80 -27.58
C ASP A 452 -15.88 -30.76 -26.83
N PHE A 453 -15.31 -29.57 -26.64
CA PHE A 453 -15.93 -28.50 -25.85
C PHE A 453 -17.42 -28.27 -26.14
N GLU A 454 -17.84 -28.34 -27.41
CA GLU A 454 -19.24 -28.20 -27.79
C GLU A 454 -20.11 -29.35 -27.26
N PHE A 455 -19.76 -30.61 -27.52
CA PHE A 455 -20.59 -31.75 -27.09
C PHE A 455 -20.39 -32.12 -25.62
N ALA A 456 -19.31 -31.66 -24.99
CA ALA A 456 -19.15 -31.71 -23.54
C ALA A 456 -20.19 -30.82 -22.85
N ASN A 457 -20.40 -29.62 -23.39
CA ASN A 457 -21.22 -28.61 -22.74
C ASN A 457 -22.65 -28.53 -23.26
N PHE A 458 -22.97 -28.95 -24.49
CA PHE A 458 -24.27 -28.71 -25.14
C PHE A 458 -24.87 -29.96 -25.81
N GLU A 459 -26.20 -29.99 -25.94
CA GLU A 459 -26.93 -30.94 -26.80
C GLU A 459 -27.03 -30.41 -28.24
N VAL A 460 -27.29 -31.31 -29.20
CA VAL A 460 -27.41 -30.95 -30.63
C VAL A 460 -28.48 -29.87 -30.85
N ASP A 461 -29.66 -30.02 -30.25
CA ASP A 461 -30.76 -29.05 -30.38
C ASP A 461 -30.40 -27.66 -29.82
N GLU A 462 -29.54 -27.63 -28.80
CA GLU A 462 -29.02 -26.38 -28.23
C GLU A 462 -28.02 -25.73 -29.16
N LEU A 463 -27.11 -26.52 -29.75
CA LEU A 463 -26.17 -26.04 -30.76
C LEU A 463 -26.91 -25.45 -31.98
N GLU A 464 -27.96 -26.11 -32.46
CA GLU A 464 -28.84 -25.58 -33.52
C GLU A 464 -29.45 -24.23 -33.14
N THR A 465 -29.97 -24.14 -31.92
CA THR A 465 -30.55 -22.90 -31.40
C THR A 465 -29.52 -21.76 -31.39
N ILE A 466 -28.28 -22.05 -31.00
CA ILE A 466 -27.20 -21.06 -30.97
C ILE A 466 -26.78 -20.65 -32.39
N VAL A 467 -26.69 -21.59 -33.33
CA VAL A 467 -26.42 -21.29 -34.76
C VAL A 467 -27.46 -20.30 -35.27
N TRP A 468 -28.75 -20.56 -35.03
CA TRP A 468 -29.83 -19.70 -35.47
C TRP A 468 -29.78 -18.31 -34.85
N LYS A 469 -29.45 -18.20 -33.56
CA LYS A 469 -29.25 -16.91 -32.89
C LYS A 469 -28.07 -16.11 -33.44
N MET A 470 -27.11 -16.75 -34.10
CA MET A 470 -25.93 -16.08 -34.66
C MET A 470 -26.11 -15.59 -36.11
N VAL A 471 -26.96 -16.26 -36.89
CA VAL A 471 -27.08 -16.04 -38.34
C VAL A 471 -28.24 -15.13 -38.74
N GLN A 472 -29.19 -14.86 -37.85
CA GLN A 472 -30.31 -13.97 -38.13
C GLN A 472 -30.89 -13.35 -36.85
N ASP A 473 -31.44 -12.14 -37.00
CA ASP A 473 -32.23 -11.47 -35.97
C ASP A 473 -33.71 -11.89 -36.12
N GLY A 474 -34.13 -12.92 -35.38
CA GLY A 474 -35.51 -13.42 -35.36
C GLY A 474 -35.62 -14.95 -35.28
N GLU A 475 -36.85 -15.47 -35.22
CA GLU A 475 -37.06 -16.92 -35.26
C GLU A 475 -36.93 -17.45 -36.70
N PRO A 476 -36.18 -18.55 -36.94
CA PRO A 476 -36.16 -19.21 -38.24
C PRO A 476 -37.54 -19.76 -38.60
N SER A 477 -37.80 -19.92 -39.90
CA SER A 477 -38.97 -20.66 -40.34
C SER A 477 -38.90 -22.10 -39.83
N GLN A 478 -40.06 -22.71 -39.52
CA GLN A 478 -40.10 -24.10 -39.04
C GLN A 478 -39.49 -25.07 -40.07
N ALA A 479 -39.68 -24.80 -41.37
CA ALA A 479 -39.10 -25.60 -42.45
C ALA A 479 -37.56 -25.56 -42.44
N ASP A 480 -36.97 -24.39 -42.17
CA ASP A 480 -35.52 -24.25 -42.08
C ASP A 480 -34.96 -24.91 -40.81
N ARG A 481 -35.67 -24.82 -39.69
CA ARG A 481 -35.32 -25.54 -38.45
C ARG A 481 -35.30 -27.05 -38.68
N ASP A 482 -36.37 -27.61 -39.24
CA ASP A 482 -36.48 -29.05 -39.53
C ASP A 482 -35.41 -29.51 -40.52
N LEU A 483 -35.08 -28.67 -41.51
CA LEU A 483 -34.04 -28.95 -42.48
C LEU A 483 -32.67 -29.01 -41.81
N LEU A 484 -32.28 -27.99 -41.04
CA LEU A 484 -31.00 -28.00 -40.31
C LEU A 484 -30.91 -29.19 -39.35
N HIS A 485 -31.96 -29.44 -38.58
CA HIS A 485 -32.02 -30.56 -37.63
C HIS A 485 -31.76 -31.89 -38.33
N ASN A 486 -32.36 -32.12 -39.51
CA ASN A 486 -32.12 -33.33 -40.28
C ASN A 486 -30.67 -33.53 -40.71
N TYR A 487 -29.91 -32.44 -40.93
CA TYR A 487 -28.49 -32.53 -41.24
C TYR A 487 -27.62 -32.84 -40.01
N VAL A 488 -27.98 -32.34 -38.82
CA VAL A 488 -27.09 -32.37 -37.65
C VAL A 488 -27.49 -33.39 -36.57
N LYS A 489 -28.72 -33.92 -36.57
CA LYS A 489 -29.27 -34.79 -35.51
C LYS A 489 -28.44 -36.04 -35.16
N GLU A 490 -27.65 -36.57 -36.09
CA GLU A 490 -26.81 -37.76 -35.86
C GLU A 490 -25.38 -37.42 -35.45
N THR A 491 -25.05 -36.13 -35.36
CA THR A 491 -23.69 -35.68 -35.05
C THR A 491 -23.41 -35.83 -33.55
N LYS A 492 -22.20 -36.29 -33.23
CA LYS A 492 -21.73 -36.53 -31.84
C LYS A 492 -20.40 -35.84 -31.54
N LYS A 493 -19.91 -35.04 -32.50
CA LYS A 493 -18.65 -34.32 -32.47
C LYS A 493 -18.79 -33.04 -33.30
N SER A 494 -18.01 -32.05 -32.93
CA SER A 494 -17.91 -30.72 -33.49
C SER A 494 -17.58 -30.74 -34.97
N ALA A 495 -16.51 -31.42 -35.41
CA ALA A 495 -16.14 -31.42 -36.83
C ALA A 495 -17.24 -31.97 -37.77
N PRO A 496 -17.90 -33.11 -37.48
CA PRO A 496 -19.11 -33.54 -38.19
C PRO A 496 -20.26 -32.54 -38.15
N PHE A 497 -20.52 -31.91 -36.99
CA PHE A 497 -21.55 -30.88 -36.84
C PHE A 497 -21.33 -29.71 -37.79
N PHE A 498 -20.14 -29.10 -37.77
CA PHE A 498 -19.83 -27.97 -38.64
C PHE A 498 -19.87 -28.34 -40.13
N LYS A 499 -19.42 -29.55 -40.51
CA LYS A 499 -19.56 -30.05 -41.88
C LYS A 499 -21.02 -30.25 -42.29
N ALA A 500 -21.89 -30.63 -41.36
CA ALA A 500 -23.32 -30.77 -41.60
C ALA A 500 -23.99 -29.40 -41.76
N VAL A 501 -23.62 -28.41 -40.94
CA VAL A 501 -24.07 -27.01 -41.08
C VAL A 501 -23.61 -26.41 -42.42
N GLU A 502 -22.37 -26.67 -42.84
CA GLU A 502 -21.84 -26.23 -44.14
C GLU A 502 -22.60 -26.88 -45.32
N LYS A 503 -23.03 -28.14 -45.18
CA LYS A 503 -23.90 -28.76 -46.19
C LYS A 503 -25.30 -28.15 -46.19
N ALA A 504 -25.85 -27.84 -45.02
CA ALA A 504 -27.15 -27.19 -44.91
C ALA A 504 -27.13 -25.78 -45.52
N SER A 505 -26.01 -25.05 -45.45
CA SER A 505 -25.88 -23.70 -46.00
C SER A 505 -25.99 -23.62 -47.52
N LEU A 506 -25.81 -24.74 -48.23
CA LEU A 506 -26.10 -24.85 -49.68
C LEU A 506 -27.59 -24.68 -49.98
N THR A 507 -28.46 -24.98 -49.02
CA THR A 507 -29.92 -24.90 -49.15
C THR A 507 -30.51 -23.77 -48.33
N ILE A 508 -29.85 -23.37 -47.24
CA ILE A 508 -30.25 -22.31 -46.32
C ILE A 508 -29.22 -21.16 -46.42
N PRO A 509 -29.45 -20.13 -47.26
CA PRO A 509 -28.47 -19.08 -47.53
C PRO A 509 -28.02 -18.31 -46.29
N GLN A 510 -28.87 -18.20 -45.26
CA GLN A 510 -28.57 -17.53 -44.00
C GLN A 510 -27.38 -18.18 -43.26
N LEU A 511 -27.14 -19.48 -43.46
CA LEU A 511 -26.06 -20.20 -42.81
C LEU A 511 -24.69 -20.00 -43.49
N ILE A 512 -24.62 -19.33 -44.66
CA ILE A 512 -23.37 -19.15 -45.41
C ILE A 512 -22.33 -18.34 -44.61
N GLU A 513 -22.79 -17.38 -43.79
CA GLU A 513 -21.89 -16.54 -42.98
C GLU A 513 -21.43 -17.19 -41.68
N PHE A 514 -22.01 -18.34 -41.31
CA PHE A 514 -21.68 -19.04 -40.08
C PHE A 514 -20.29 -19.67 -40.15
N LYS A 515 -19.43 -19.35 -39.16
CA LYS A 515 -18.07 -19.90 -39.06
C LYS A 515 -17.72 -20.25 -37.62
N LYS A 516 -17.05 -21.39 -37.43
CA LYS A 516 -16.42 -21.76 -36.15
C LYS A 516 -15.30 -20.77 -35.81
N GLY A 517 -15.18 -20.39 -34.54
CA GLY A 517 -14.09 -19.55 -34.03
C GLY A 517 -14.52 -18.76 -32.80
N LYS A 518 -13.83 -17.64 -32.54
CA LYS A 518 -14.05 -16.83 -31.34
C LYS A 518 -15.52 -16.47 -31.09
N LYS A 519 -16.19 -15.88 -32.09
CA LYS A 519 -17.61 -15.46 -31.99
C LYS A 519 -18.57 -16.60 -31.65
N TRP A 520 -18.28 -17.81 -32.13
CA TRP A 520 -19.04 -19.01 -31.80
C TRP A 520 -18.87 -19.35 -30.31
N GLY A 521 -17.65 -19.30 -29.79
CA GLY A 521 -17.38 -19.42 -28.35
C GLY A 521 -18.13 -18.40 -27.49
N GLU A 522 -18.18 -17.13 -27.92
CA GLU A 522 -18.92 -16.07 -27.20
C GLU A 522 -20.42 -16.40 -27.11
N ALA A 523 -21.00 -16.87 -28.22
CA ALA A 523 -22.41 -17.27 -28.27
C ALA A 523 -22.71 -18.49 -27.40
N LEU A 524 -21.82 -19.49 -27.41
CA LEU A 524 -21.90 -20.65 -26.52
C LEU A 524 -21.86 -20.25 -25.05
N MET A 525 -20.93 -19.39 -24.65
CA MET A 525 -20.83 -18.91 -23.28
C MET A 525 -22.10 -18.19 -22.83
N LYS A 526 -22.64 -17.31 -23.68
CA LYS A 526 -23.89 -16.60 -23.39
C LYS A 526 -25.05 -17.57 -23.15
N TYR A 527 -25.20 -18.58 -24.01
CA TYR A 527 -26.23 -19.60 -23.84
C TYR A 527 -26.00 -20.43 -22.57
N ALA A 528 -24.77 -20.89 -22.31
CA ALA A 528 -24.44 -21.67 -21.13
C ALA A 528 -24.73 -20.90 -19.84
N TRP A 529 -24.50 -19.59 -19.82
CA TRP A 529 -24.78 -18.74 -18.67
C TRP A 529 -26.29 -18.60 -18.39
N GLU A 530 -27.10 -18.48 -19.45
CA GLU A 530 -28.58 -18.45 -19.36
C GLU A 530 -29.15 -19.84 -18.99
N HIS A 531 -28.46 -20.92 -19.37
CA HIS A 531 -28.87 -22.31 -19.18
C HIS A 531 -27.75 -23.16 -18.55
N PRO A 532 -27.46 -23.00 -17.25
CA PRO A 532 -26.25 -23.54 -16.62
C PRO A 532 -26.18 -25.07 -16.51
N PHE A 533 -27.27 -25.78 -16.81
CA PHE A 533 -27.37 -27.23 -16.71
C PHE A 533 -27.62 -27.87 -18.08
N LYS A 534 -26.98 -29.01 -18.32
CA LYS A 534 -27.20 -29.95 -19.43
C LYS A 534 -27.68 -31.27 -18.84
N GLN A 535 -28.88 -31.71 -19.20
CA GLN A 535 -29.53 -32.93 -18.65
C GLN A 535 -29.53 -32.98 -17.10
N GLY A 536 -29.68 -31.82 -16.44
CA GLY A 536 -29.66 -31.72 -14.97
C GLY A 536 -28.26 -31.70 -14.34
N ILE A 537 -27.19 -31.88 -15.12
CA ILE A 537 -25.79 -31.78 -14.68
C ILE A 537 -25.26 -30.39 -15.04
N LYS A 538 -24.50 -29.75 -14.13
CA LYS A 538 -23.90 -28.44 -14.40
C LYS A 538 -22.91 -28.55 -15.56
N ARG A 539 -22.96 -27.60 -16.50
CA ARG A 539 -22.03 -27.56 -17.63
C ARG A 539 -20.62 -27.31 -17.11
N GLN A 540 -19.64 -28.02 -17.66
CA GLN A 540 -18.24 -27.91 -17.26
C GLN A 540 -17.70 -26.47 -17.36
N ILE A 541 -18.07 -25.75 -18.42
CA ILE A 541 -17.68 -24.34 -18.59
C ILE A 541 -18.22 -23.45 -17.46
N ILE A 542 -19.44 -23.72 -16.98
CA ILE A 542 -20.05 -22.97 -15.89
C ILE A 542 -19.39 -23.29 -14.56
N GLU A 543 -19.04 -24.56 -14.34
CA GLU A 543 -18.24 -24.96 -13.19
C GLU A 543 -16.87 -24.27 -13.17
N ALA A 544 -16.18 -24.21 -14.31
CA ALA A 544 -14.91 -23.50 -14.43
C ALA A 544 -15.06 -21.99 -14.17
N VAL A 545 -16.10 -21.35 -14.71
CA VAL A 545 -16.39 -19.93 -14.48
C VAL A 545 -16.70 -19.64 -13.01
N GLU A 546 -17.56 -20.43 -12.38
CA GLU A 546 -17.89 -20.25 -10.97
C GLU A 546 -16.68 -20.44 -10.07
N LEU A 547 -15.82 -21.41 -10.37
CA LEU A 547 -14.58 -21.65 -9.64
C LEU A 547 -13.61 -20.47 -9.81
N ALA A 548 -13.46 -19.94 -11.02
CA ALA A 548 -12.65 -18.75 -11.27
C ALA A 548 -13.18 -17.55 -10.47
N LEU A 549 -14.49 -17.30 -10.51
CA LEU A 549 -15.14 -16.24 -9.73
C LEU A 549 -14.96 -16.45 -8.22
N PHE A 550 -15.05 -17.70 -7.75
CA PHE A 550 -14.83 -18.04 -6.35
C PHE A 550 -13.40 -17.75 -5.91
N TRP A 551 -12.40 -18.15 -6.71
CA TRP A 551 -11.00 -17.89 -6.41
C TRP A 551 -10.61 -16.41 -6.58
N GLU A 552 -11.26 -15.67 -7.46
CA GLU A 552 -11.11 -14.21 -7.53
C GLU A 552 -11.74 -13.49 -6.33
N LYS A 553 -12.89 -13.95 -5.82
CA LYS A 553 -13.69 -13.21 -4.81
C LYS A 553 -13.51 -13.66 -3.36
N THR A 554 -13.29 -14.95 -3.11
CA THR A 554 -13.46 -15.56 -1.77
C THR A 554 -12.15 -15.84 -1.04
N SER A 555 -11.04 -15.77 -1.76
CA SER A 555 -9.71 -16.14 -1.30
C SER A 555 -9.05 -15.08 -0.39
N SER A 556 -9.81 -14.11 0.14
CA SER A 556 -9.43 -13.37 1.34
C SER A 556 -9.44 -14.24 2.61
N LEU A 557 -9.96 -15.47 2.51
CA LEU A 557 -10.13 -16.42 3.61
C LEU A 557 -9.00 -17.45 3.74
N GLU A 558 -8.33 -17.85 2.64
CA GLU A 558 -7.19 -18.77 2.67
C GLU A 558 -6.00 -18.21 1.88
N LEU A 559 -4.81 -18.31 2.48
CA LEU A 559 -3.55 -17.91 1.85
C LEU A 559 -3.19 -18.90 0.73
N TYR A 560 -2.81 -18.39 -0.44
CA TYR A 560 -2.35 -19.22 -1.58
C TYR A 560 -1.27 -20.22 -1.14
N GLU A 561 -0.30 -19.77 -0.34
CA GLU A 561 0.77 -20.63 0.19
C GLU A 561 0.26 -21.72 1.13
N GLU A 562 -0.78 -21.45 1.90
CA GLU A 562 -1.38 -22.43 2.80
C GLU A 562 -2.16 -23.48 2.01
N SER A 563 -3.00 -23.04 1.06
CA SER A 563 -3.68 -23.95 0.13
C SER A 563 -2.64 -24.79 -0.64
N ARG A 564 -1.52 -24.20 -1.05
CA ARG A 564 -0.48 -24.90 -1.81
C ARG A 564 0.28 -25.94 -1.02
N ARG A 565 0.50 -25.68 0.27
CA ARG A 565 1.10 -26.63 1.21
C ARG A 565 0.16 -27.76 1.58
N ASN A 566 -1.13 -27.48 1.69
CA ASN A 566 -2.11 -28.44 2.21
C ASN A 566 -2.82 -29.24 1.12
N TYR A 567 -2.82 -28.76 -0.12
CA TYR A 567 -3.53 -29.39 -1.23
C TYR A 567 -2.60 -29.71 -2.40
N MET A 568 -3.02 -30.68 -3.21
CA MET A 568 -2.37 -31.12 -4.44
C MET A 568 -3.42 -31.36 -5.52
N ILE A 569 -2.99 -31.41 -6.77
CA ILE A 569 -3.89 -31.72 -7.89
C ILE A 569 -3.97 -33.22 -8.10
N HIS A 570 -5.18 -33.77 -8.15
CA HIS A 570 -5.41 -35.16 -8.48
C HIS A 570 -5.15 -35.40 -9.98
N LYS A 571 -4.15 -36.21 -10.30
CA LYS A 571 -3.68 -36.41 -11.69
C LYS A 571 -4.74 -36.88 -12.69
N ASP A 572 -5.76 -37.62 -12.24
CA ASP A 572 -6.74 -38.24 -13.15
C ASP A 572 -8.02 -37.38 -13.29
N THR A 573 -8.34 -36.56 -12.29
CA THR A 573 -9.58 -35.75 -12.26
C THR A 573 -9.31 -34.26 -12.41
N GLY A 574 -8.07 -33.83 -12.15
CA GLY A 574 -7.65 -32.44 -12.14
C GLY A 574 -8.13 -31.64 -10.93
N GLU A 575 -8.84 -32.27 -9.99
CA GLU A 575 -9.38 -31.62 -8.80
C GLU A 575 -8.31 -31.31 -7.76
N LEU A 576 -8.51 -30.22 -7.02
CA LEU A 576 -7.69 -29.87 -5.87
C LEU A 576 -8.13 -30.73 -4.67
N VAL A 577 -7.23 -31.57 -4.16
CA VAL A 577 -7.48 -32.51 -3.05
C VAL A 577 -6.48 -32.30 -1.93
N GLU A 578 -6.86 -32.57 -0.69
CA GLU A 578 -5.93 -32.49 0.45
C GLU A 578 -4.75 -33.45 0.25
N ARG A 579 -3.55 -33.01 0.61
CA ARG A 579 -2.36 -33.87 0.67
C ARG A 579 -2.55 -34.85 1.82
N THR A 580 -2.73 -36.12 1.49
CA THR A 580 -2.61 -37.20 2.47
C THR A 580 -1.17 -37.23 3.00
N THR A 581 -1.01 -36.93 4.28
CA THR A 581 0.27 -37.04 5.02
C THR A 581 0.84 -38.45 5.00
#